data_AF-A0A957ZWE5-F1
#
_entry.id   AF-A0A957ZWE5-F1
#
_cell.length_a   1.000
_cell.length_b   1.000
_cell.length_c   1.000
_cell.angle_alpha   90.00
_cell.angle_beta   90.00
_cell.angle_gamma   90.00
#
_symmetry.space_group_name_H-M   'P 1'
#
loop_
_entity.id
_entity.type
_entity.pdbx_description
1 polymer ?
#
loop_
_entity_poly.entity_id
_entity_poly.type
_entity_poly.pdbx_seq_one_letter_code
_entity_poly.pdbx_strand_id
1 'polypeptide(L)'
;MSHRTIRIAGKILGQVVLLLGAIAFSLPTLYMISASLMSGQELFSTELQLLPSVPQWNNYSEVFLNFNFGRYLMNSIIVTGSVVLLNLILTPMVGYSLAKFDYP
;
A
#
# COMPACT_ATOMS: atom_id res chain seq x y z
N MET A 1 -2.07 -25.63 35.15
CA MET A 1 -2.59 -25.53 33.75
C MET A 1 -1.53 -26.08 32.82
N SER A 2 -1.88 -27.06 31.97
CA SER A 2 -0.93 -27.73 31.06
C SER A 2 -0.25 -26.70 30.15
N HIS A 3 1.09 -26.75 30.03
CA HIS A 3 1.88 -25.90 29.13
C HIS A 3 1.33 -25.85 27.69
N ARG A 4 0.56 -26.87 27.28
CA ARG A 4 -0.16 -26.90 25.99
C ARG A 4 -1.27 -25.84 25.90
N THR A 5 -2.07 -25.64 26.95
CA THR A 5 -3.18 -24.68 26.94
C THR A 5 -2.69 -23.24 26.84
N ILE A 6 -1.62 -22.89 27.55
CA ILE A 6 -0.99 -21.56 27.50
C ILE A 6 -0.44 -21.28 26.09
N ARG A 7 0.18 -22.28 25.45
CA ARG A 7 0.71 -22.15 24.08
C ARG A 7 -0.39 -21.99 23.03
N ILE A 8 -1.52 -22.68 23.19
CA ILE A 8 -2.68 -22.56 22.29
C ILE A 8 -3.34 -21.20 22.46
N ALA A 9 -3.58 -20.76 23.70
CA ALA A 9 -4.14 -19.44 23.97
C ALA A 9 -3.27 -18.31 23.39
N GLY A 10 -1.94 -18.39 23.53
CA GLY A 10 -1.03 -17.42 22.93
C GLY A 10 -1.07 -17.39 21.40
N LYS A 11 -1.21 -18.55 20.74
CA LYS A 11 -1.39 -18.60 19.28
C LYS A 11 -2.69 -17.99 18.81
N ILE A 12 -3.80 -18.31 19.48
CA ILE A 12 -5.13 -17.75 19.16
C ILE A 12 -5.11 -16.24 19.35
N LEU A 13 -4.55 -15.75 20.46
CA LEU A 13 -4.40 -14.31 20.71
C LEU A 13 -3.56 -13.64 19.62
N GLY A 14 -2.43 -14.23 19.23
CA GLY A 14 -1.61 -13.72 18.12
C GLY A 14 -2.36 -13.68 16.79
N GLN A 15 -3.13 -14.71 16.46
CA GLN A 15 -3.96 -14.75 15.25
C GLN A 15 -5.06 -13.68 15.27
N VAL A 16 -5.74 -13.50 16.40
CA VAL A 16 -6.77 -12.46 16.56
C VAL A 16 -6.15 -11.08 16.38
N VAL A 17 -4.99 -10.80 16.99
CA VAL A 17 -4.29 -9.52 16.82
C VAL A 17 -3.89 -9.29 15.36
N LEU A 18 -3.34 -10.30 14.68
CA LEU A 18 -2.98 -10.20 13.26
C LEU A 18 -4.22 -9.97 12.38
N LEU A 19 -5.35 -10.64 12.66
CA LEU A 19 -6.60 -10.43 11.93
C LEU A 19 -7.15 -9.02 12.13
N LEU A 20 -7.16 -8.53 13.37
CA LEU A 20 -7.59 -7.16 13.66
C LEU A 20 -6.69 -6.12 12.97
N GLY A 21 -5.38 -6.33 12.99
CA GLY A 21 -4.43 -5.50 12.23
C GLY A 21 -4.73 -5.53 10.74
N ALA A 22 -4.87 -6.73 10.16
CA ALA A 22 -5.17 -6.89 8.75
C ALA A 22 -6.47 -6.17 8.34
N ILE A 23 -7.54 -6.28 9.13
CA ILE A 23 -8.80 -5.56 8.89
C ILE A 23 -8.58 -4.05 8.98
N ALA A 24 -7.93 -3.57 10.04
CA ALA A 24 -7.69 -2.15 10.26
C ALA A 24 -6.90 -1.49 9.11
N PHE A 25 -5.89 -2.17 8.57
CA PHE A 25 -5.11 -1.68 7.44
C PHE A 25 -5.81 -1.87 6.08
N SER A 26 -6.62 -2.92 5.92
CA SER A 26 -7.33 -3.19 4.66
C SER A 26 -8.55 -2.28 4.47
N LEU A 27 -9.25 -1.90 5.55
CA LEU A 27 -10.43 -1.05 5.49
C LEU A 27 -10.23 0.25 4.68
N PRO A 28 -9.22 1.10 4.95
CA PRO A 28 -9.01 2.31 4.16
C PRO A 28 -8.67 2.00 2.70
N THR A 29 -7.93 0.91 2.42
CA THR A 29 -7.63 0.49 1.04
C THR A 29 -8.87 0.05 0.29
N LEU A 30 -9.74 -0.73 0.92
CA LEU A 30 -11.03 -1.15 0.35
C LEU A 30 -11.94 0.06 0.13
N TYR A 31 -11.94 1.02 1.07
CA TYR A 31 -12.65 2.27 0.90
C TYR A 31 -12.13 3.07 -0.29
N MET A 32 -10.81 3.16 -0.50
CA MET A 32 -10.25 3.85 -1.68
C MET A 32 -10.68 3.21 -3.00
N ILE A 33 -10.80 1.88 -3.06
CA ILE A 33 -11.32 1.17 -4.24
C ILE A 33 -12.79 1.56 -4.47
N SER A 34 -13.60 1.57 -3.41
CA SER A 34 -15.00 1.99 -3.47
C SER A 34 -15.13 3.46 -3.93
N ALA A 35 -14.36 4.35 -3.31
CA ALA A 35 -14.30 5.77 -3.62
C ALA A 35 -13.87 6.05 -5.07
N SER A 36 -12.99 5.22 -5.64
CA SER A 36 -12.59 5.35 -7.06
C SER A 36 -13.75 5.19 -8.04
N LEU A 37 -14.83 4.52 -7.62
CA LEU A 37 -16.05 4.28 -8.40
C LEU A 37 -17.21 5.21 -8.00
N MET A 38 -17.00 6.11 -7.04
CA MET A 38 -18.02 7.08 -6.63
C MET A 38 -18.05 8.28 -7.59
N SER A 39 -19.21 8.91 -7.69
CA SER A 39 -19.32 10.22 -8.33
C SER A 39 -18.65 11.31 -7.49
N GLY A 40 -18.28 12.43 -8.11
CA GLY A 40 -17.73 13.56 -7.35
C GLY A 40 -18.67 14.07 -6.26
N GLN A 41 -19.99 14.01 -6.49
CA GLN A 41 -20.99 14.41 -5.50
C GLN A 41 -21.02 13.49 -4.28
N GLU A 42 -20.92 12.18 -4.49
CA GLU A 42 -20.86 11.19 -3.41
C GLU A 42 -19.56 11.34 -2.59
N LEU A 43 -18.42 11.56 -3.27
CA LEU A 43 -17.12 11.77 -2.62
C LEU A 43 -17.06 13.01 -1.71
N PHE A 44 -17.75 14.09 -2.10
CA PHE A 44 -17.80 15.33 -1.34
C PHE A 44 -19.07 15.48 -0.48
N SER A 45 -19.88 14.43 -0.38
CA SER A 45 -21.07 14.42 0.46
C SER A 45 -20.69 14.27 1.95
N THR A 46 -21.52 14.82 2.84
CA THR A 46 -21.36 14.66 4.30
C THR A 46 -21.83 13.28 4.80
N GLU A 47 -22.45 12.49 3.93
CA GLU A 47 -22.97 11.18 4.25
C GLU A 47 -21.85 10.12 4.17
N LEU A 48 -21.78 9.24 5.15
CA LEU A 48 -20.82 8.13 5.13
C LEU A 48 -21.29 7.06 4.15
N GLN A 49 -20.91 7.20 2.88
CA GLN A 49 -21.17 6.20 1.84
C GLN A 49 -19.97 5.25 1.73
N LEU A 50 -20.14 3.99 2.14
CA LEU A 50 -19.07 2.99 2.04
C LEU A 50 -18.99 2.34 0.66
N LEU A 51 -20.10 2.31 -0.08
CA LEU A 51 -20.22 1.74 -1.42
C LEU A 51 -20.87 2.78 -2.34
N PRO A 52 -20.46 2.86 -3.63
CA PRO A 52 -21.07 3.78 -4.58
C PRO A 52 -22.53 3.39 -4.82
N SER A 53 -23.41 4.38 -4.96
CA SER A 53 -24.82 4.12 -5.31
C SER A 53 -24.91 3.59 -6.73
N VAL A 54 -24.12 4.16 -7.63
CA VAL A 54 -23.97 3.73 -9.03
C VAL A 54 -22.48 3.74 -9.40
N PRO A 55 -21.85 2.56 -9.62
CA PRO A 55 -20.43 2.48 -9.96
C PRO A 55 -20.06 3.26 -11.23
N GLN A 56 -19.14 4.22 -11.10
CA GLN A 56 -18.63 5.08 -12.17
C GLN A 56 -17.34 4.52 -12.78
N TRP A 57 -17.47 3.55 -13.69
CA TRP A 57 -16.31 2.93 -14.36
C TRP A 57 -15.54 3.90 -15.28
N ASN A 58 -16.22 4.93 -15.78
CA ASN A 58 -15.64 5.99 -16.61
C ASN A 58 -14.53 6.76 -15.87
N ASN A 59 -14.56 6.85 -14.54
CA ASN A 59 -13.52 7.48 -13.73
C ASN A 59 -12.12 6.96 -14.10
N TYR A 60 -11.98 5.66 -14.36
CA TYR A 60 -10.71 5.08 -14.78
C TYR A 60 -10.24 5.60 -16.13
N SER A 61 -11.12 5.65 -17.14
CA SER A 61 -10.77 6.18 -18.47
C SER A 61 -10.55 7.69 -18.45
N GLU A 62 -11.35 8.43 -17.69
CA GLU A 62 -11.26 9.89 -17.60
C GLU A 62 -9.92 10.34 -17.02
N VAL A 63 -9.35 9.60 -16.07
CA VAL A 63 -8.02 9.90 -15.52
C VAL A 63 -6.93 9.85 -16.61
N PHE A 64 -7.03 8.96 -17.59
CA PHE A 64 -6.06 8.89 -18.69
C PHE A 64 -6.33 9.88 -19.82
N LEU A 65 -7.60 10.25 -20.05
CA LEU A 65 -8.00 11.13 -21.15
C LEU A 65 -7.96 12.61 -20.77
N ASN A 66 -8.44 12.94 -19.56
CA ASN A 66 -8.61 14.32 -19.10
C ASN A 66 -7.42 14.82 -18.26
N PHE A 67 -6.54 13.91 -17.82
CA PHE A 67 -5.34 14.26 -17.06
C PHE A 67 -4.10 13.67 -17.70
N ASN A 68 -2.94 14.30 -17.47
CA ASN A 68 -1.63 13.80 -17.89
C ASN A 68 -1.14 12.61 -17.05
N PHE A 69 -2.06 11.75 -16.60
CA PHE A 69 -1.77 10.67 -15.66
C PHE A 69 -0.76 9.67 -16.20
N GLY A 70 -0.83 9.33 -17.49
CA GLY A 70 0.17 8.47 -18.14
C GLY A 70 1.59 9.02 -18.04
N ARG A 71 1.76 10.34 -18.15
CA ARG A 71 3.07 11.00 -17.98
C ARG A 71 3.52 10.96 -16.52
N TYR A 72 2.62 11.17 -15.56
CA TYR A 72 2.96 11.07 -14.14
C TYR A 72 3.41 9.65 -13.76
N LEU A 73 2.69 8.64 -14.24
CA LEU A 73 3.05 7.24 -14.05
C LEU A 73 4.42 6.92 -14.65
N MET A 74 4.68 7.37 -15.88
CA MET A 74 5.96 7.16 -16.55
C MET A 74 7.12 7.83 -15.81
N ASN A 75 6.93 9.07 -15.34
CA ASN A 75 7.94 9.77 -14.54
C ASN A 75 8.28 8.97 -13.27
N SER A 76 7.28 8.46 -12.55
CA SER A 76 7.50 7.63 -11.36
C SER A 76 8.24 6.33 -11.69
N ILE A 77 7.88 5.65 -12.78
CA ILE A 77 8.58 4.41 -13.21
C ILE A 77 10.05 4.71 -13.52
N ILE A 78 10.33 5.77 -14.27
CA ILE A 78 11.70 6.14 -14.65
C ILE A 78 12.51 6.50 -13.39
N VAL A 79 11.97 7.34 -12.52
CA VAL A 79 12.67 7.78 -11.31
C VAL A 79 12.91 6.62 -10.36
N THR A 80 11.87 5.88 -9.98
CA THR A 80 11.99 4.73 -9.07
C THR A 80 12.88 3.64 -9.66
N GLY A 81 12.71 3.32 -10.94
CA GLY A 81 13.55 2.34 -11.63
C GLY A 81 15.03 2.73 -11.63
N SER A 82 15.33 3.99 -11.95
CA SER A 82 16.71 4.51 -11.93
C SER A 82 17.32 4.43 -10.53
N VAL A 83 16.58 4.85 -9.49
CA VAL A 83 17.04 4.79 -8.10
C VAL A 83 17.28 3.35 -7.65
N VAL A 84 16.37 2.43 -7.96
CA VAL A 84 16.52 1.02 -7.60
C VAL A 84 17.75 0.41 -8.27
N LEU A 85 17.96 0.67 -9.57
CA LEU A 85 19.14 0.18 -10.29
C LEU A 85 20.44 0.71 -9.70
N LEU A 86 20.50 2.01 -9.42
CA LEU A 86 21.68 2.62 -8.79
C LEU A 86 21.92 2.04 -7.39
N ASN A 87 20.87 1.88 -6.58
CA ASN A 87 20.99 1.27 -5.25
C ASN A 87 21.47 -0.18 -5.32
N LEU A 88 21.02 -0.96 -6.29
CA LEU A 88 21.43 -2.35 -6.46
C LEU A 88 22.94 -2.47 -6.74
N ILE A 89 23.55 -1.44 -7.34
CA ILE A 89 24.96 -1.40 -7.66
C ILE A 89 25.76 -0.77 -6.52
N LEU A 90 25.36 0.42 -6.08
CA LEU A 90 26.14 1.25 -5.16
C LEU A 90 26.04 0.76 -3.71
N THR A 91 24.84 0.40 -3.26
CA THR A 91 24.61 -0.02 -1.87
C THR A 91 25.43 -1.24 -1.45
N PRO A 92 25.51 -2.34 -2.24
CA PRO A 92 26.36 -3.46 -1.84
C PRO A 92 27.86 -3.15 -1.93
N MET A 93 28.30 -2.27 -2.84
CA MET A 93 29.71 -1.84 -2.88
C MET A 93 30.09 -1.10 -1.60
N VAL A 94 29.27 -0.14 -1.20
CA VAL A 94 29.46 0.59 0.06
C VAL A 94 29.30 -0.35 1.26
N GLY A 95 28.29 -1.21 1.26
CA GLY A 95 28.05 -2.18 2.32
C GLY A 95 29.23 -3.14 2.51
N TYR A 96 29.80 -3.64 1.42
CA TYR A 96 31.00 -4.48 1.45
C TYR A 96 32.23 -3.72 1.96
N SER A 97 32.41 -2.49 1.48
CA SER A 97 33.48 -1.58 1.90
C SER A 97 33.44 -1.32 3.40
N LEU A 98 32.26 -1.08 3.98
CA LEU A 98 32.08 -0.87 5.42
C LEU A 98 32.15 -2.16 6.24
N ALA A 99 31.71 -3.29 5.70
CA ALA A 99 31.72 -4.56 6.42
C ALA A 99 33.09 -5.24 6.48
N LYS A 100 33.99 -4.96 5.52
CA LYS A 100 35.24 -5.70 5.37
C LYS A 100 36.52 -4.89 5.59
N PHE A 101 36.46 -3.57 5.51
CA PHE A 101 37.64 -2.72 5.70
C PHE A 101 37.49 -1.88 6.97
N ASP A 102 38.59 -1.81 7.73
CA ASP A 102 38.69 -0.92 8.88
C ASP A 102 39.25 0.43 8.39
N TYR A 103 38.48 1.49 8.60
CA TYR A 103 38.90 2.87 8.32
C TYR A 103 39.41 3.51 9.62
N PRO A 104 40.46 4.36 9.56
CA PRO A 104 41.01 5.06 10.73
C PRO A 104 40.07 6.14 11.30
#